data_AF-A0A375G1P8-F1
#
_entry.id   AF-A0A375G1P8-F1
#
_cell.length_a   1.000
_cell.length_b   1.000
_cell.length_c   1.000
_cell.angle_alpha   90.00
_cell.angle_beta   90.00
_cell.angle_gamma   90.00
#
_symmetry.space_group_name_H-M   'P 1'
#
loop_
_entity.id
_entity.type
_entity.pdbx_description
1 polymer ?
#
loop_
_entity_poly.entity_id
_entity_poly.type
_entity_poly.pdbx_seq_one_letter_code
_entity_poly.pdbx_strand_id
1 'polypeptide(L)'
;MDFIDPVATVALNLPYVIRSRFIFASAHLCHQANHAKQGATWKDEFPLDGEVWFDAADKYGKPWKRYSTFKARLEKVGAKDYQTATHDFRNAYNHRFSPRIVIGISNLVTRRVNKATGSVSYGFGETPALTLLRVVELLETQCDRAHRAFESFQQLVREHEAAIRGDNTASLASIEKASGRTSGV
;
A
#
# COMPACT_ATOMS: atom_id res chain seq x y z
N MET A 1 -8.64 10.58 29.72
CA MET A 1 -7.56 9.87 29.00
C MET A 1 -8.12 8.72 28.15
N ASP A 2 -9.08 7.94 28.66
CA ASP A 2 -9.78 6.88 27.91
C ASP A 2 -10.39 7.30 26.56
N PHE A 3 -10.64 8.58 26.31
CA PHE A 3 -11.17 9.06 25.04
C PHE A 3 -10.11 9.22 23.93
N ILE A 4 -8.83 9.40 24.29
CA ILE A 4 -7.74 9.64 23.33
C ILE A 4 -7.23 8.32 22.77
N ASP A 5 -7.07 7.31 23.63
CA ASP A 5 -6.49 6.01 23.29
C ASP A 5 -7.18 5.32 22.09
N PRO A 6 -8.53 5.22 22.02
CA PRO A 6 -9.20 4.60 20.88
C PRO A 6 -8.92 5.35 19.57
N VAL A 7 -9.00 6.68 19.60
CA VAL A 7 -8.81 7.52 18.41
C VAL A 7 -7.36 7.45 17.92
N ALA A 8 -6.41 7.57 18.84
CA ALA A 8 -4.99 7.52 18.51
C ALA A 8 -4.56 6.11 18.07
N THR A 9 -5.13 5.06 18.65
CA THR A 9 -4.91 3.66 18.20
C THR A 9 -5.37 3.48 16.76
N VAL A 10 -6.58 3.93 16.41
CA VAL A 10 -7.06 3.88 15.02
C VAL A 10 -6.13 4.68 14.13
N ALA A 11 -5.83 5.92 14.49
CA ALA A 11 -5.00 6.81 13.69
C ALA A 11 -3.60 6.25 13.41
N LEU A 12 -2.94 5.68 14.44
CA LEU A 12 -1.61 5.08 14.30
C LEU A 12 -1.58 3.86 13.37
N ASN A 13 -2.72 3.16 13.23
CA ASN A 13 -2.88 2.02 12.33
C ASN A 13 -3.28 2.42 10.89
N LEU A 14 -3.89 3.59 10.69
CA LEU A 14 -4.37 4.03 9.36
C LEU A 14 -3.31 4.03 8.26
N PRO A 15 -2.04 4.45 8.47
CA PRO A 15 -1.03 4.41 7.41
C PRO A 15 -0.84 3.01 6.82
N TYR A 16 -0.86 1.97 7.66
CA TYR A 16 -0.80 0.59 7.19
C TYR A 16 -2.04 0.22 6.37
N VAL A 17 -3.23 0.55 6.87
CA VAL A 17 -4.50 0.24 6.19
C VAL A 17 -4.59 0.93 4.82
N ILE A 18 -4.24 2.22 4.76
CA ILE A 18 -4.19 2.99 3.51
C ILE A 18 -3.22 2.35 2.53
N ARG A 19 -2.02 2.00 3.00
CA ARG A 19 -1.01 1.34 2.17
C ARG A 19 -1.54 0.03 1.59
N SER A 20 -2.11 -0.84 2.42
CA SER A 20 -2.67 -2.13 1.97
C SER A 20 -3.79 -1.96 0.95
N ARG A 21 -4.70 -1.01 1.16
CA ARG A 21 -5.78 -0.72 0.20
C ARG A 21 -5.25 -0.27 -1.16
N PHE A 22 -4.21 0.56 -1.17
CA PHE A 22 -3.57 0.99 -2.41
C PHE A 22 -2.86 -0.15 -3.15
N ILE A 23 -2.16 -1.04 -2.44
CA ILE A 23 -1.57 -2.25 -3.04
C ILE A 23 -2.67 -3.05 -3.74
N PHE A 24 -3.74 -3.37 -3.00
CA PHE A 24 -4.86 -4.14 -3.51
C PHE A 24 -5.48 -3.50 -4.76
N ALA A 25 -5.86 -2.22 -4.65
CA ALA A 25 -6.47 -1.49 -5.77
C ALA A 25 -5.55 -1.41 -6.99
N SER A 26 -4.26 -1.11 -6.79
CA SER A 26 -3.30 -1.01 -7.88
C SER A 26 -3.04 -2.36 -8.56
N ALA A 27 -2.97 -3.46 -7.81
CA ALA A 27 -2.82 -4.79 -8.39
C ALA A 27 -4.00 -5.13 -9.32
N HIS A 28 -5.23 -4.95 -8.84
CA HIS A 28 -6.44 -5.18 -9.64
C HIS A 28 -6.50 -4.30 -10.88
N LEU A 29 -6.33 -2.99 -10.72
CA LEU A 29 -6.45 -2.05 -11.83
C LEU A 29 -5.37 -2.26 -12.87
N CYS A 30 -4.12 -2.50 -12.47
CA CYS A 30 -3.05 -2.79 -13.41
C CYS A 30 -3.30 -4.12 -14.15
N HIS A 31 -3.78 -5.15 -13.46
CA HIS A 31 -4.13 -6.43 -14.07
C HIS A 31 -5.23 -6.29 -15.13
N GLN A 32 -6.32 -5.60 -14.79
CA GLN A 32 -7.42 -5.34 -15.72
C GLN A 32 -6.98 -4.46 -16.90
N ALA A 33 -6.25 -3.38 -16.63
CA ALA A 33 -5.77 -2.49 -17.68
C ALA A 33 -4.78 -3.17 -18.62
N ASN A 34 -4.04 -4.19 -18.16
CA ASN A 34 -3.10 -4.94 -19.00
C ASN A 34 -3.79 -5.62 -20.19
N HIS A 35 -5.09 -5.90 -20.11
CA HIS A 35 -5.87 -6.39 -21.25
C HIS A 35 -5.70 -5.48 -22.48
N ALA A 36 -5.80 -4.15 -22.29
CA ALA A 36 -5.65 -3.17 -23.37
C ALA A 36 -4.23 -3.11 -23.98
N LYS A 37 -3.20 -3.60 -23.26
CA LYS A 37 -1.82 -3.65 -23.78
C LYS A 37 -1.45 -5.01 -24.38
N GLN A 38 -2.04 -6.09 -23.88
CA GLN A 38 -1.66 -7.46 -24.20
C GLN A 38 -2.63 -8.13 -25.18
N GLY A 39 -3.85 -7.60 -25.33
CA GLY A 39 -4.88 -8.11 -26.23
C GLY A 39 -5.09 -9.61 -26.06
N ALA A 40 -5.03 -10.36 -27.16
CA ALA A 40 -5.24 -11.81 -27.17
C ALA A 40 -4.23 -12.63 -26.33
N THR A 41 -3.09 -12.05 -25.93
CA THR A 41 -2.11 -12.72 -25.08
C THR A 41 -2.38 -12.55 -23.58
N TRP A 42 -3.33 -11.67 -23.22
CA TRP A 42 -3.75 -11.46 -21.84
C TRP A 42 -4.47 -12.69 -21.30
N LYS A 43 -4.18 -13.04 -20.05
CA LYS A 43 -4.85 -14.12 -19.32
C LYS A 43 -5.30 -13.61 -17.96
N ASP A 44 -6.47 -14.05 -17.52
CA ASP A 44 -6.98 -13.77 -16.18
C ASP A 44 -6.33 -14.70 -15.15
N GLU A 45 -5.08 -14.38 -14.81
CA GLU A 45 -4.27 -15.11 -13.82
C GLU A 45 -4.04 -14.21 -12.60
N PHE A 46 -5.10 -13.61 -12.05
CA PHE A 46 -5.03 -12.79 -10.85
C PHE A 46 -5.06 -13.67 -9.58
N PRO A 47 -4.23 -13.37 -8.55
CA PRO A 47 -4.25 -14.13 -7.30
C PRO A 47 -5.55 -13.92 -6.51
N LEU A 48 -5.84 -14.81 -5.56
CA LEU A 48 -6.96 -14.64 -4.65
C LEU A 48 -6.74 -13.43 -3.73
N ASP A 49 -7.81 -12.80 -3.26
CA ASP A 49 -7.76 -11.56 -2.47
C ASP A 49 -6.79 -11.61 -1.27
N GLY A 50 -6.71 -12.75 -0.58
CA GLY A 50 -5.82 -12.96 0.57
C GLY A 50 -4.33 -13.04 0.23
N GLU A 51 -4.00 -13.14 -1.06
CA GLU A 51 -2.65 -13.29 -1.61
C GLU A 51 -2.18 -12.01 -2.34
N VAL A 52 -3.00 -10.96 -2.35
CA VAL A 52 -2.67 -9.70 -3.02
C VAL A 52 -1.74 -8.86 -2.14
N TRP A 53 -0.44 -9.02 -2.38
CA TRP A 53 0.62 -8.27 -1.73
C TRP A 53 1.40 -7.39 -2.74
N PHE A 54 2.47 -6.73 -2.27
CA PHE A 54 3.31 -5.87 -3.11
C PHE A 54 3.83 -6.59 -4.36
N ASP A 55 4.16 -7.88 -4.25
CA ASP A 55 4.69 -8.66 -5.37
C ASP A 55 3.65 -8.82 -6.50
N ALA A 56 2.37 -8.96 -6.14
CA ALA A 56 1.28 -8.98 -7.12
C ALA A 56 1.10 -7.61 -7.79
N ALA A 57 1.09 -6.53 -6.99
CA ALA A 57 1.03 -5.17 -7.53
C ALA A 57 2.22 -4.88 -8.47
N ASP A 58 3.43 -5.32 -8.11
CA ASP A 58 4.64 -5.16 -8.92
C ASP A 58 4.57 -5.95 -10.23
N LYS A 59 4.14 -7.21 -10.17
CA LYS A 59 3.97 -8.08 -11.33
C LYS A 59 3.09 -7.40 -12.39
N TYR A 60 1.91 -6.93 -11.99
CA TYR A 60 0.95 -6.36 -12.95
C TYR A 60 1.23 -4.88 -13.26
N GLY A 61 1.86 -4.14 -12.36
CA GLY A 61 2.17 -2.72 -12.51
C GLY A 61 3.38 -2.42 -13.38
N LYS A 62 4.34 -3.35 -13.51
CA LYS A 62 5.58 -3.19 -14.29
C LYS A 62 5.42 -2.60 -15.70
N PRO A 63 4.38 -2.95 -16.49
CA PRO A 63 4.20 -2.39 -17.84
C PRO A 63 3.77 -0.91 -17.87
N TRP A 64 3.38 -0.32 -16.74
CA TRP A 64 2.83 1.04 -16.64
C TRP A 64 3.89 2.03 -16.18
N LYS A 65 4.11 3.10 -16.95
CA LYS A 65 5.19 4.06 -16.67
C LYS A 65 4.97 4.74 -15.33
N ARG A 66 3.72 5.13 -15.04
CA ARG A 66 3.34 5.82 -13.80
C ARG A 66 3.37 4.92 -12.56
N TYR A 67 3.37 3.61 -12.72
CA TYR A 67 3.38 2.67 -11.59
C TYR A 67 4.63 2.82 -10.73
N SER A 68 5.81 2.98 -11.36
CA SER A 68 7.08 3.17 -10.65
C SER A 68 7.05 4.37 -9.69
N THR A 69 6.46 5.49 -10.13
CA THR A 69 6.32 6.72 -9.33
C THR A 69 5.32 6.52 -8.20
N PHE A 70 4.19 5.86 -8.49
CA PHE A 70 3.19 5.52 -7.48
C PHE A 70 3.77 4.60 -6.40
N LYS A 71 4.45 3.51 -6.79
CA LYS A 71 5.12 2.58 -5.89
C LYS A 71 6.08 3.31 -4.96
N ALA A 72 6.99 4.12 -5.50
CA ALA A 72 7.99 4.83 -4.71
C ALA A 72 7.37 5.80 -3.68
N ARG A 73 6.20 6.38 -3.98
CA ARG A 73 5.46 7.22 -3.03
C ARG A 73 4.71 6.38 -1.99
N LEU A 74 4.07 5.28 -2.42
CA LEU A 74 3.35 4.37 -1.55
C LEU A 74 4.26 3.68 -0.53
N GLU A 75 5.48 3.31 -0.92
CA GLU A 75 6.48 2.70 -0.02
C GLU A 75 6.88 3.60 1.15
N LYS A 76 6.71 4.93 1.02
CA LYS A 76 6.96 5.89 2.10
C LYS A 76 5.86 5.92 3.16
N VAL A 77 4.65 5.46 2.83
CA VAL A 77 3.52 5.39 3.77
C VAL A 77 3.76 4.24 4.74
N GLY A 78 3.71 4.52 6.04
CA GLY A 78 4.00 3.55 7.10
C GLY A 78 5.39 2.91 6.97
N ALA A 79 6.36 3.65 6.41
CA ALA A 79 7.72 3.18 6.19
C ALA A 79 8.48 2.97 7.50
N LYS A 80 9.72 2.45 7.39
CA LYS A 80 10.50 2.03 8.55
C LYS A 80 10.79 3.16 9.53
N ASP A 81 10.91 4.39 9.04
CA ASP A 81 11.05 5.59 9.87
C ASP A 81 9.82 5.80 10.79
N TYR A 82 8.62 5.70 10.23
CA TYR A 82 7.37 5.77 11.00
C TYR A 82 7.21 4.59 11.97
N GLN A 83 7.53 3.37 11.53
CA GLN A 83 7.50 2.19 12.40
C GLN A 83 8.45 2.38 13.59
N THR A 84 9.70 2.78 13.35
CA THR A 84 10.66 3.03 14.42
C THR A 84 10.19 4.15 15.36
N ALA A 85 9.68 5.25 14.81
CA ALA A 85 9.22 6.39 15.59
C ALA A 85 7.96 6.10 16.44
N THR A 86 7.20 5.06 16.09
CA THR A 86 6.02 4.59 16.84
C THR A 86 6.31 3.33 17.66
N HIS A 87 7.58 2.91 17.76
CA HIS A 87 7.97 1.64 18.40
C HIS A 87 7.21 0.42 17.84
N ASP A 88 7.02 0.41 16.53
CA ASP A 88 6.31 -0.62 15.77
C ASP A 88 4.88 -0.83 16.30
N PHE A 89 4.20 0.27 16.64
CA PHE A 89 2.92 0.29 17.35
C PHE A 89 1.91 -0.69 16.76
N ARG A 90 1.72 -0.72 15.44
CA ARG A 90 0.77 -1.62 14.77
C ARG A 90 1.10 -3.09 15.00
N ASN A 91 2.38 -3.47 14.88
CA ASN A 91 2.81 -4.84 15.12
C ASN A 91 2.67 -5.21 16.59
N ALA A 92 3.08 -4.29 17.48
CA ALA A 92 2.95 -4.48 18.92
C ALA A 92 1.49 -4.56 19.37
N TYR A 93 0.58 -3.77 18.79
CA TYR A 93 -0.84 -3.78 19.09
C TYR A 93 -1.51 -5.10 18.71
N ASN A 94 -1.13 -5.70 17.59
CA ASN A 94 -1.73 -6.95 17.11
C ASN A 94 -1.09 -8.21 17.70
N HIS A 95 0.17 -8.15 18.15
CA HIS A 95 0.93 -9.36 18.48
C HIS A 95 1.67 -9.30 19.83
N ARG A 96 1.67 -8.15 20.53
CA ARG A 96 2.39 -7.92 21.79
C ARG A 96 1.66 -6.88 22.66
N PHE A 97 2.42 -6.09 23.42
CA PHE A 97 1.94 -4.91 24.15
C PHE A 97 2.42 -3.66 23.43
N SER A 98 1.50 -2.86 22.89
CA SER A 98 1.83 -1.57 22.29
C SER A 98 2.29 -0.55 23.34
N PRO A 99 3.09 0.46 22.95
CA PRO A 99 3.32 1.63 23.79
C PRO A 99 2.00 2.26 24.23
N ARG A 100 1.95 2.78 25.46
CA ARG A 100 0.85 3.64 25.91
C ARG A 100 0.88 4.98 25.18
N ILE A 101 -0.25 5.68 25.18
CA ILE A 101 -0.39 7.00 24.55
C ILE A 101 -0.62 8.03 25.67
N VAL A 102 0.10 9.14 25.59
CA VAL A 102 0.11 10.26 26.54
C VAL A 102 0.69 9.95 27.93
N ILE A 103 0.21 8.92 28.63
CA ILE A 103 0.67 8.54 29.97
C ILE A 103 0.87 7.03 30.05
N GLY A 104 1.93 6.63 30.75
CA GLY A 104 2.20 5.23 31.10
C GLY A 104 3.56 4.76 30.62
N ILE A 105 3.95 3.59 31.12
CA ILE A 105 5.17 2.88 30.73
C ILE A 105 4.75 1.50 30.28
N SER A 106 5.22 1.07 29.12
CA SER A 106 5.05 -0.31 28.66
C SER A 106 6.33 -1.08 28.98
N ASN A 107 6.25 -2.02 29.93
CA ASN A 107 7.37 -2.93 30.22
C ASN A 107 7.50 -3.94 29.08
N LEU A 108 8.66 -3.93 28.41
CA LEU A 108 8.95 -4.83 27.31
C LEU A 108 9.97 -5.88 27.76
N VAL A 109 9.52 -7.13 27.88
CA VAL A 109 10.41 -8.29 27.97
C VAL A 109 10.76 -8.71 26.54
N THR A 110 12.04 -8.61 26.18
CA THR A 110 12.52 -9.03 24.86
C THR A 110 13.34 -10.31 24.98
N ARG A 111 12.87 -11.37 24.33
CA ARG A 111 13.63 -12.61 24.20
C ARG A 111 14.50 -12.54 22.95
N ARG A 112 15.81 -12.78 23.10
CA ARG A 112 16.76 -12.90 21.99
C ARG A 112 17.33 -14.32 21.99
N VAL A 113 17.41 -14.93 20.81
CA VAL A 113 18.07 -16.22 20.61
C VAL A 113 19.29 -15.99 19.76
N ASN A 114 20.46 -16.36 20.27
CA ASN A 114 21.66 -16.41 19.46
C ASN A 114 21.55 -17.63 18.53
N LYS A 115 21.39 -17.38 17.23
CA LYS A 115 21.22 -18.45 16.23
C LYS A 115 22.45 -19.35 16.08
N ALA A 116 23.65 -18.86 16.44
CA ALA A 116 24.88 -19.63 16.32
C ALA A 116 25.13 -20.56 17.52
N THR A 117 24.74 -20.14 18.72
CA THR A 117 25.01 -20.90 19.96
C THR A 117 23.76 -21.54 20.56
N GLY A 118 22.57 -21.21 20.05
CA GLY A 118 21.29 -21.62 20.63
C GLY A 118 20.95 -20.93 21.96
N SER A 119 21.84 -20.07 22.48
CA SER A 119 21.65 -19.45 23.79
C SER A 119 20.52 -18.41 23.76
N VAL A 120 19.78 -18.36 24.87
CA VAL A 120 18.63 -17.48 25.04
C VAL A 120 18.99 -16.39 26.05
N SER A 121 18.70 -15.13 25.71
CA SER A 121 18.80 -14.01 26.65
C SER A 121 17.48 -13.24 26.71
N TYR A 122 17.21 -12.65 27.88
CA TYR A 122 16.06 -11.81 28.12
C TYR A 122 16.53 -10.39 28.45
N GLY A 123 16.05 -9.41 27.70
CA GLY A 123 16.22 -8.00 27.99
C GLY A 123 14.97 -7.45 28.63
N PHE A 124 15.11 -6.81 29.79
CA PHE A 124 14.05 -6.06 30.45
C PHE A 124 14.27 -4.59 30.15
N GLY A 125 13.23 -3.91 29.67
CA GLY A 125 13.29 -2.48 29.38
C GLY A 125 11.92 -1.83 29.43
N GLU A 126 11.94 -0.51 29.44
CA GLU A 126 10.76 0.34 29.46
C GLU A 126 10.62 1.04 28.12
N THR A 127 9.40 1.10 27.60
CA THR A 127 9.07 1.97 26.47
C THR A 127 8.18 3.10 27.01
N PRO A 128 8.64 4.36 26.95
CA PRO A 128 7.84 5.49 27.39
C PRO A 128 6.60 5.64 26.51
N ALA A 129 5.54 6.24 27.05
CA ALA A 129 4.35 6.56 26.28
C ALA A 129 4.68 7.45 25.07
N LEU A 130 3.98 7.21 23.97
CA LEU A 130 3.98 8.12 22.84
C LEU A 130 3.24 9.41 23.25
N THR A 131 3.92 10.55 23.20
CA THR A 131 3.28 11.83 23.50
C THR A 131 2.29 12.20 22.39
N LEU A 132 1.21 12.90 22.75
CA LEU A 132 0.20 13.30 21.77
C LEU A 132 0.80 14.19 20.68
N LEU A 133 1.66 15.15 21.05
CA LEU A 133 2.37 16.01 20.10
C LEU A 133 3.16 15.17 19.09
N ARG A 134 3.89 14.15 19.56
CA ARG A 134 4.67 13.29 18.69
C ARG A 134 3.79 12.47 17.75
N VAL A 135 2.67 11.94 18.25
CA VAL A 135 1.70 11.20 17.43
C VAL A 135 1.14 12.09 16.32
N VAL A 136 0.75 13.32 16.64
CA VAL A 136 0.21 14.29 15.68
C VAL A 136 1.23 14.60 14.57
N GLU A 137 2.46 14.97 14.92
CA GLU A 137 3.54 15.26 13.94
C GLU A 137 3.78 14.09 12.97
N LEU A 138 3.81 12.86 13.51
CA LEU A 138 4.02 11.66 12.72
C LEU A 138 2.85 11.42 11.77
N LEU A 139 1.61 11.61 12.24
CA LEU A 139 0.41 11.41 11.44
C LEU A 139 0.24 12.47 10.36
N GLU A 140 0.58 13.73 10.62
CA GLU A 140 0.60 14.79 9.60
C GLU A 140 1.55 14.43 8.46
N THR A 141 2.74 13.92 8.79
CA THR A 141 3.70 13.42 7.81
C THR A 141 3.13 12.25 7.00
N GLN A 142 2.43 11.31 7.64
CA GLN A 142 1.79 10.20 6.94
C GLN A 142 0.62 10.64 6.06
N CYS A 143 -0.12 11.65 6.49
CA CYS A 143 -1.21 12.27 5.73
C CYS A 143 -0.69 12.88 4.42
N ASP A 144 0.36 13.69 4.47
CA ASP A 144 1.01 14.25 3.27
C ASP A 144 1.53 13.13 2.33
N ARG A 145 2.19 12.10 2.88
CA ARG A 145 2.66 10.95 2.09
C ARG A 145 1.49 10.21 1.42
N ALA A 146 0.38 10.01 2.12
CA ALA A 146 -0.81 9.35 1.60
C ALA A 146 -1.44 10.17 0.46
N HIS A 147 -1.54 11.49 0.60
CA HIS A 147 -2.03 12.37 -0.47
C HIS A 147 -1.13 12.30 -1.71
N ARG A 148 0.19 12.37 -1.54
CA ARG A 148 1.14 12.25 -2.67
C ARG A 148 1.02 10.90 -3.37
N ALA A 149 0.83 9.82 -2.61
CA ALA A 149 0.59 8.49 -3.17
C ALA A 149 -0.73 8.45 -3.96
N PHE A 150 -1.79 9.05 -3.41
CA PHE A 150 -3.09 9.17 -4.09
C PHE A 150 -2.98 9.96 -5.41
N GLU A 151 -2.29 11.10 -5.43
CA GLU A 151 -2.08 11.86 -6.66
C GLU A 151 -1.38 11.05 -7.75
N SER A 152 -0.34 10.29 -7.39
CA SER A 152 0.35 9.41 -8.34
C SER A 152 -0.50 8.22 -8.76
N PHE A 153 -1.37 7.72 -7.88
CA PHE A 153 -2.34 6.69 -8.22
C PHE A 153 -3.34 7.21 -9.25
N GLN A 154 -3.84 8.44 -9.08
CA GLN A 154 -4.70 9.07 -10.09
C GLN A 154 -3.98 9.24 -11.44
N GLN A 155 -2.68 9.54 -11.44
CA GLN A 155 -1.90 9.58 -12.69
C GLN A 155 -1.78 8.21 -13.35
N LEU A 156 -1.63 7.14 -12.57
CA LEU A 156 -1.65 5.76 -13.06
C LEU A 156 -3.00 5.40 -13.66
N VAL A 157 -4.10 5.72 -12.98
CA VAL A 157 -5.47 5.51 -13.49
C VAL A 157 -5.68 6.24 -14.81
N ARG A 158 -5.24 7.50 -14.93
CA ARG A 158 -5.32 8.25 -16.20
C ARG A 158 -4.49 7.60 -17.33
N GLU A 159 -3.34 6.99 -17.01
CA GLU A 159 -2.57 6.20 -17.99
C GLU A 159 -3.38 4.99 -18.48
N HIS A 160 -4.07 4.30 -17.57
CA HIS A 160 -4.93 3.16 -17.90
C HIS A 160 -6.10 3.58 -18.78
N GLU A 161 -6.82 4.64 -18.41
CA GLU A 161 -7.96 5.17 -19.17
C GLU A 161 -7.57 5.52 -20.61
N ALA A 162 -6.41 6.16 -20.79
CA ALA A 162 -5.90 6.51 -22.11
C ALA A 162 -5.59 5.27 -22.96
N ALA A 163 -4.98 4.24 -22.36
CA ALA A 163 -4.67 2.99 -23.05
C ALA A 163 -5.94 2.23 -23.46
N ILE A 164 -6.90 2.08 -22.55
CA ILE A 164 -8.18 1.39 -22.80
C ILE A 164 -8.99 2.11 -23.88
N ARG A 165 -9.03 3.45 -23.85
CA ARG A 165 -9.71 4.23 -24.90
C ARG A 165 -9.06 4.03 -26.27
N GLY A 166 -7.73 4.00 -26.33
CA GLY A 166 -6.99 3.73 -27.55
C GLY A 166 -7.31 2.35 -28.12
N ASP A 167 -7.29 1.32 -27.28
CA ASP A 167 -7.60 -0.06 -27.66
C ASP A 167 -9.05 -0.22 -28.16
N ASN A 168 -10.02 0.37 -27.46
CA ASN A 168 -11.41 0.36 -27.88
C ASN A 168 -11.61 1.04 -29.25
N THR A 169 -10.93 2.16 -29.49
CA THR A 169 -11.01 2.88 -30.77
C THR A 169 -10.43 2.05 -31.91
N ALA A 170 -9.29 1.39 -31.68
CA ALA A 170 -8.66 0.51 -32.67
C ALA A 170 -9.52 -0.73 -32.97
N SER A 171 -10.15 -1.30 -31.95
CA SER A 171 -11.06 -2.44 -32.08
C SER A 171 -12.29 -2.08 -32.93
N LEU A 172 -12.92 -0.92 -32.68
CA LEU A 172 -14.06 -0.45 -33.46
C LEU A 172 -13.70 -0.18 -34.93
N ALA A 173 -12.58 0.49 -35.19
CA ALA A 173 -12.11 0.73 -36.55
C ALA A 173 -11.81 -0.57 -37.33
N SER A 174 -11.36 -1.62 -36.63
CA SER A 174 -11.11 -2.93 -37.23
C SER A 174 -12.41 -3.65 -37.59
N ILE A 175 -13.45 -3.53 -36.75
CA ILE A 175 -14.79 -4.06 -37.03
C ILE A 175 -15.41 -3.34 -38.23
N GLU A 176 -15.30 -2.01 -38.32
CA GLU A 176 -15.84 -1.24 -39.45
C GLU A 176 -15.18 -1.61 -40.79
N LYS A 177 -13.85 -1.80 -40.78
CA LYS A 177 -13.11 -2.30 -41.96
C LYS A 177 -13.53 -3.72 -42.35
N ALA A 178 -13.70 -4.61 -41.36
CA ALA A 178 -14.13 -5.99 -41.60
C ALA A 178 -15.60 -6.09 -42.08
N SER A 179 -16.45 -5.12 -41.70
CA SER A 179 -17.87 -5.07 -42.10
C SER A 179 -18.09 -4.52 -43.52
N GLY A 180 -17.05 -4.13 -44.27
CA GLY A 180 -17.20 -3.75 -45.68
C GLY A 180 -18.07 -2.50 -45.95
N ARG A 181 -18.22 -1.59 -44.98
CA ARG A 181 -18.82 -0.27 -45.24
C ARG A 181 -17.79 0.65 -45.90
N THR A 182 -17.44 0.35 -47.13
CA THR A 182 -17.06 1.38 -48.09
C THR A 182 -18.32 2.14 -48.46
N SER A 183 -18.56 3.28 -47.81
CA SER A 183 -19.51 4.28 -48.29
C SER A 183 -18.98 4.83 -49.61
N GLY A 184 -19.36 4.20 -50.72
CA GLY A 184 -19.17 4.70 -52.06
C GLY A 184 -20.44 4.41 -52.86
N VAL A 185 -21.44 5.29 -52.74
CA VAL A 185 -21.90 6.30 -53.74
C VAL A 185 -22.82 7.27 -52.99
#